data_AF-A0A075I8D3-F1
#
_entry.id   AF-A0A075I8D3-F1
#
_cell.length_a   1.000
_cell.length_b   1.000
_cell.length_c   1.000
_cell.angle_alpha   90.00
_cell.angle_beta   90.00
_cell.angle_gamma   90.00
#
_symmetry.space_group_name_H-M   'P 1'
#
loop_
_entity.id
_entity.type
_entity.pdbx_description
1 polymer ?
#
loop_
_entity_poly.entity_id
_entity_poly.type
_entity_poly.pdbx_seq_one_letter_code
_entity_poly.pdbx_strand_id
1 'polypeptide(L)'
;MIKVEGKFLEDDDTNKLAVIAPTSTVNIIKNYKLVEKRRVSLPNEIDRIFRCSNPECVTNSNEHIESIMDVLDKEKLVLKCRYCNRVLDVNQLKYS
;
A
#
# COMPACT_ATOMS: atom_id res chain seq x y z
N MET A 1 -2.28 17.97 -3.47
CA MET A 1 -3.15 17.98 -2.27
C MET A 1 -4.50 17.42 -2.69
N ILE A 2 -4.97 16.35 -2.04
CA ILE A 2 -6.27 15.71 -2.34
C ILE A 2 -7.18 15.95 -1.13
N LYS A 3 -8.46 16.30 -1.37
CA LYS A 3 -9.50 16.46 -0.35
C LYS A 3 -10.70 15.60 -0.74
N VAL A 4 -11.22 14.82 0.21
CA VAL A 4 -12.42 14.00 0.03
C VAL A 4 -13.43 14.38 1.10
N GLU A 5 -14.66 14.64 0.72
CA GLU A 5 -15.75 15.01 1.63
C GLU A 5 -16.73 13.84 1.79
N GLY A 6 -17.40 13.76 2.95
CA GLY A 6 -18.39 12.71 3.23
C GLY A 6 -17.83 11.31 3.54
N LYS A 7 -16.50 11.14 3.53
CA LYS A 7 -15.84 9.88 3.88
C LYS A 7 -14.61 10.12 4.75
N PHE A 8 -14.44 9.30 5.78
CA PHE A 8 -13.19 9.20 6.53
C PHE A 8 -12.44 7.97 6.03
N LEU A 9 -11.14 8.12 5.80
CA LEU A 9 -10.27 6.98 5.51
C LEU A 9 -10.03 6.26 6.83
N GLU A 10 -10.36 4.96 6.87
CA GLU A 10 -9.97 4.11 7.99
C GLU A 10 -8.45 3.87 7.95
N ASP A 11 -7.90 3.33 9.04
CA ASP A 11 -6.45 3.13 9.18
C ASP A 11 -5.90 2.20 8.09
N ASP A 12 -6.64 1.16 7.73
CA ASP A 12 -6.28 0.20 6.68
C ASP A 12 -6.23 0.83 5.28
N ASP A 13 -7.16 1.75 4.98
CA ASP A 13 -7.14 2.50 3.70
C ASP A 13 -5.96 3.48 3.66
N THR A 14 -5.57 4.01 4.81
CA THR A 14 -4.43 4.93 4.94
C THR A 14 -3.10 4.20 4.73
N ASN A 15 -2.99 2.94 5.17
CA ASN A 15 -1.79 2.12 4.97
C ASN A 15 -1.50 1.82 3.50
N LYS A 16 -2.53 1.73 2.66
CA LYS A 16 -2.37 1.54 1.21
C LYS A 16 -1.75 2.77 0.53
N LEU A 17 -2.05 3.97 1.02
CA LEU A 17 -1.42 5.21 0.54
C LEU A 17 0.08 5.25 0.83
N ALA A 18 0.55 4.55 1.88
CA ALA A 18 1.95 4.57 2.29
C ALA A 18 2.90 4.04 1.20
N VAL A 19 2.40 3.16 0.35
CA VAL A 19 3.16 2.56 -0.74
C VAL A 19 3.51 3.57 -1.82
N ILE A 20 2.56 4.44 -2.16
CA ILE A 20 2.69 5.43 -3.23
C ILE A 20 3.25 6.74 -2.66
N ALA A 21 2.92 7.06 -1.41
CA ALA A 21 3.23 8.33 -0.79
C ALA A 21 3.63 8.13 0.70
N PRO A 22 4.80 7.53 0.96
CA PRO A 22 5.22 7.08 2.31
C PRO A 22 5.41 8.21 3.33
N THR A 23 5.60 9.44 2.87
CA THR A 23 5.80 10.62 3.72
C THR A 23 4.53 11.47 3.88
N SER A 24 3.39 10.99 3.36
CA SER A 24 2.14 11.74 3.40
C SER A 24 1.55 11.88 4.79
N THR A 25 0.77 12.92 4.97
CA THR A 25 -0.03 13.13 6.18
C THR A 25 -1.50 13.18 5.82
N VAL A 26 -2.32 12.40 6.52
CA VAL A 26 -3.78 12.44 6.40
C VAL A 26 -4.32 13.35 7.50
N ASN A 27 -5.05 14.39 7.08
CA ASN A 27 -5.74 15.31 7.98
C ASN A 27 -7.22 14.97 8.00
N ILE A 28 -7.77 14.71 9.18
CA ILE A 28 -9.19 14.44 9.35
C ILE A 28 -9.86 15.70 9.89
N ILE A 29 -10.78 16.25 9.10
CA ILE A 29 -11.49 17.49 9.41
C ILE A 29 -12.96 17.15 9.67
N LYS A 30 -13.48 17.54 10.83
CA LYS A 30 -14.89 17.40 11.21
C LYS A 30 -15.41 18.75 11.70
N ASN A 31 -16.58 19.16 11.23
CA ASN A 31 -17.18 20.47 11.57
C ASN A 31 -16.20 21.64 11.37
N TYR A 32 -15.48 21.65 10.24
CA TYR A 32 -14.45 22.65 9.90
C TYR A 32 -13.25 22.73 10.85
N LYS A 33 -13.09 21.76 11.76
CA LYS A 33 -11.95 21.68 12.69
C LYS A 33 -11.09 20.47 12.39
N LEU A 34 -9.77 20.63 12.47
CA LEU A 34 -8.82 19.51 12.43
C LEU A 34 -8.98 18.71 13.72
N VAL A 35 -9.51 17.49 13.59
CA VAL A 35 -9.71 16.59 14.74
C VAL A 35 -8.60 15.55 14.87
N GLU A 36 -7.92 15.24 13.77
CA GLU A 36 -6.84 14.25 13.78
C GLU A 36 -5.81 14.51 12.67
N LYS A 37 -4.54 14.18 12.96
CA LYS A 37 -3.43 14.23 12.02
C LYS A 37 -2.66 12.91 12.08
N ARG A 38 -2.80 12.08 11.06
CA ARG A 38 -2.10 10.80 10.96
C ARG A 38 -0.93 10.93 10.00
N ARG A 39 0.26 10.57 10.47
CA ARG A 39 1.36 10.28 9.54
C ARG A 39 1.12 8.91 8.94
N VAL A 40 1.14 8.85 7.63
CA VAL A 40 1.09 7.57 6.93
C VAL A 40 2.41 6.85 7.22
N SER A 41 2.34 5.58 7.58
CA SER A 41 3.51 4.73 7.75
C SER A 41 3.36 3.49 6.88
N LEU A 42 4.45 3.04 6.28
CA LEU A 42 4.42 1.81 5.50
C LEU A 42 4.11 0.62 6.44
N PRO A 43 3.08 -0.19 6.15
CA PRO A 43 2.76 -1.37 6.94
C PRO A 43 3.88 -2.43 6.80
N ASN A 44 3.77 -3.53 7.54
CA ASN A 44 4.71 -4.66 7.41
C ASN A 44 4.34 -5.60 6.26
N GLU A 45 3.08 -5.57 5.82
CA GLU A 45 2.55 -6.32 4.70
C GLU A 45 1.56 -5.45 3.92
N ILE A 46 1.43 -5.72 2.63
CA ILE A 46 0.53 -5.02 1.71
C ILE A 46 -0.28 -6.07 0.98
N ASP A 47 -1.60 -6.00 1.08
CA ASP A 47 -2.51 -6.86 0.35
C ASP A 47 -3.14 -6.12 -0.84
N ARG A 48 -3.46 -6.85 -1.92
CA ARG A 48 -4.33 -6.43 -3.04
C ARG A 48 -3.88 -5.22 -3.89
N ILE A 49 -2.84 -4.48 -3.51
CA ILE A 49 -2.33 -3.34 -4.29
C ILE A 49 -1.48 -3.81 -5.48
N PHE A 50 -0.65 -4.81 -5.26
CA PHE A 50 0.33 -5.27 -6.24
C PHE A 50 -0.03 -6.65 -6.76
N ARG A 51 -0.13 -6.77 -8.07
CA ARG A 51 -0.13 -8.07 -8.74
C ARG A 51 1.31 -8.58 -8.83
N CYS A 52 1.55 -9.84 -8.46
CA CYS A 52 2.87 -10.43 -8.57
C CYS A 52 3.33 -10.48 -10.03
N SER A 53 4.57 -10.07 -10.31
CA SER A 53 5.15 -10.11 -11.66
C SER A 53 5.58 -11.51 -12.12
N ASN A 54 5.51 -12.52 -11.23
CA ASN A 54 5.76 -13.91 -11.59
C ASN A 54 4.49 -14.56 -12.18
N PRO A 55 4.44 -14.87 -13.49
CA PRO A 55 3.25 -15.46 -14.11
C PRO A 55 2.83 -16.78 -13.45
N GLU A 56 3.79 -17.57 -12.98
CA GLU A 56 3.58 -18.86 -12.30
C GLU A 56 3.20 -18.73 -10.82
N CYS A 57 3.04 -17.50 -10.31
CA CYS A 57 2.61 -17.31 -8.92
C CYS A 57 1.15 -17.73 -8.74
N VAL A 58 0.84 -18.42 -7.64
CA VAL A 58 -0.52 -18.86 -7.31
C VAL A 58 -1.53 -17.69 -7.28
N THR A 59 -1.08 -16.48 -6.93
CA THR A 59 -1.91 -15.24 -6.95
C THR A 59 -2.33 -14.79 -8.35
N ASN A 60 -1.69 -15.32 -9.40
CA ASN A 60 -2.01 -15.07 -10.80
C ASN A 60 -2.82 -16.20 -11.44
N SER A 61 -3.09 -17.27 -10.69
CA SER A 61 -3.90 -18.40 -11.12
C SER A 61 -5.41 -18.12 -11.00
N ASN A 62 -6.22 -19.08 -11.42
CA ASN A 62 -7.69 -19.02 -11.29
C ASN A 62 -8.19 -19.33 -9.87
N GLU A 63 -7.30 -19.57 -8.90
CA GLU A 63 -7.67 -19.92 -7.53
C GLU A 63 -8.18 -18.73 -6.69
N HIS A 64 -8.31 -17.53 -7.28
CA HIS A 64 -8.77 -16.31 -6.61
C HIS A 64 -8.04 -15.99 -5.29
N ILE A 65 -6.72 -16.19 -5.27
CA ILE A 65 -5.87 -15.90 -4.11
C ILE A 65 -5.35 -14.46 -4.20
N GLU A 66 -5.66 -13.66 -3.18
CA GLU A 66 -5.19 -12.29 -3.09
C GLU A 66 -3.67 -12.21 -2.90
N SER A 67 -3.06 -11.29 -3.63
CA SER A 67 -1.62 -11.04 -3.54
C SER A 67 -1.27 -10.35 -2.22
N ILE A 68 -0.27 -10.88 -1.53
CA ILE A 68 0.28 -10.33 -0.29
C ILE A 68 1.78 -10.11 -0.49
N MET A 69 2.23 -8.90 -0.22
CA MET A 69 3.61 -8.45 -0.33
C MET A 69 4.14 -8.07 1.06
N ASP A 70 5.13 -8.81 1.54
CA ASP A 70 5.85 -8.52 2.77
C ASP A 70 6.84 -7.38 2.53
N VAL A 71 6.90 -6.42 3.45
CA VAL A 71 7.81 -5.28 3.37
C VAL A 71 9.15 -5.68 3.99
N LEU A 72 10.18 -5.84 3.16
CA LEU A 72 11.53 -6.18 3.61
C LEU A 72 12.32 -4.95 4.05
N ASP A 73 12.16 -3.84 3.33
CA ASP A 73 12.85 -2.58 3.60
C ASP A 73 11.89 -1.41 3.37
N LYS A 74 11.56 -0.69 4.44
CA LYS A 74 10.64 0.46 4.39
C LYS A 74 11.26 1.71 3.76
N GLU A 75 12.58 1.87 3.86
CA GLU A 75 13.29 3.03 3.33
C GLU A 75 13.52 2.88 1.82
N LYS A 76 13.90 1.68 1.39
CA LYS A 76 14.12 1.36 -0.03
C LYS A 76 12.86 0.86 -0.74
N LEU A 77 11.74 0.73 -0.04
CA LEU A 77 10.48 0.18 -0.57
C LEU A 77 10.66 -1.17 -1.26
N VAL A 78 11.41 -2.08 -0.62
CA VAL A 78 11.64 -3.43 -1.11
C VAL A 78 10.57 -4.35 -0.57
N LEU A 79 9.83 -4.98 -1.47
CA LEU A 79 8.71 -5.86 -1.18
C LEU A 79 9.03 -7.29 -1.60
N LYS A 80 8.43 -8.27 -0.93
CA LYS A 80 8.57 -9.69 -1.24
C LYS A 80 7.22 -10.35 -1.33
N CYS A 81 6.93 -11.05 -2.43
CA CYS A 81 5.71 -11.83 -2.53
C CYS A 81 5.73 -12.97 -1.51
N ARG A 82 4.69 -13.05 -0.67
CA ARG A 82 4.54 -14.08 0.36
C ARG A 82 4.49 -15.50 -0.22
N TYR A 83 4.03 -15.65 -1.45
CA TYR A 83 3.78 -16.95 -2.07
C TYR A 83 4.98 -17.47 -2.88
N CYS A 84 5.47 -16.70 -3.85
CA CYS A 84 6.58 -17.12 -4.72
C CYS A 84 7.94 -16.60 -4.28
N ASN A 85 8.03 -15.86 -3.17
CA ASN A 85 9.24 -15.25 -2.64
C ASN A 85 9.96 -14.24 -3.55
N ARG A 86 9.35 -13.84 -4.68
CA ARG A 86 9.93 -12.88 -5.61
C ARG A 86 10.01 -11.50 -4.97
N VAL A 87 11.17 -10.85 -5.10
CA VAL A 87 11.43 -9.51 -4.60
C VAL A 87 11.06 -8.48 -5.66
N LEU A 88 10.43 -7.40 -5.22
CA LEU A 88 10.02 -6.26 -6.02
C LEU A 88 10.62 -4.99 -5.39
N ASP A 89 11.41 -4.25 -6.14
CA ASP A 89 11.82 -2.89 -5.80
C ASP A 89 10.81 -1.91 -6.38
N VAL A 90 10.04 -1.25 -5.51
CA VAL A 90 9.00 -0.30 -5.92
C VAL A 90 9.59 0.88 -6.70
N ASN A 91 10.84 1.28 -6.43
CA ASN A 91 11.49 2.38 -7.16
C ASN A 91 11.84 2.01 -8.61
N GLN A 92 11.85 0.72 -8.94
CA GLN A 92 12.10 0.23 -10.30
C GLN A 92 10.80 -0.01 -11.10
N LEU A 93 9.63 0.19 -10.47
CA LEU A 93 8.36 0.14 -11.18
C LEU A 93 8.25 1.31 -12.16
N LYS A 94 8.40 1.02 -13.45
CA LYS A 94 8.10 1.97 -14.51
C LYS A 94 6.59 2.02 -14.72
N TYR A 95 5.97 3.12 -14.33
CA TYR A 95 4.60 3.42 -14.74
C TYR A 95 4.63 3.70 -16.26
N SER A 96 4.14 2.74 -17.05
CA SER A 96 3.92 2.91 -18.49
C SER A 96 2.49 3.37 -18.74
#